data_AF-A0A2A6BWG1-F1
#
_entry.id   AF-A0A2A6BWG1-F1
#
_cell.length_a   1.000
_cell.length_b   1.000
_cell.length_c   1.000
_cell.angle_alpha   90.00
_cell.angle_beta   90.00
_cell.angle_gamma   90.00
#
_symmetry.space_group_name_H-M   'P 1'
#
loop_
_entity.id
_entity.type
_entity.pdbx_description
1 polymer ?
#
loop_
_entity_poly.entity_id
_entity_poly.type
_entity_poly.pdbx_seq_one_letter_code
_entity_poly.pdbx_strand_id
1 'polypeptide(L)'
;MLLPRYPAPVVEYREEEGKEKRCITSGRNRVLELLAKRSRHSNEADEMENELHMDHLNSLEKREALETVATSCMQLNEVKVFSCVVCKYTSRKRSQLCIKQGHTTNSHYATKRFFSCKECSYKSSSYSLLPTHRCQRCKCENWERVSMIQEKKVVLDTEKLEVRGEERRFIN
;
A
#
# COMPACT_ATOMS: atom_id res chain seq x y z
N MET A 1 -22.04 -9.75 6.51
CA MET A 1 -20.93 -10.45 5.86
C MET A 1 -21.30 -10.61 4.39
N LEU A 2 -20.84 -9.71 3.53
CA LEU A 2 -21.08 -9.77 2.09
C LEU A 2 -19.92 -10.58 1.49
N LEU A 3 -20.25 -11.70 0.84
CA LEU A 3 -19.26 -12.52 0.14
C LEU A 3 -18.70 -11.73 -1.05
N PRO A 4 -17.38 -11.60 -1.21
CA PRO A 4 -16.83 -11.01 -2.42
C PRO A 4 -17.15 -11.91 -3.61
N ARG A 5 -17.93 -11.41 -4.56
CA ARG A 5 -18.12 -12.06 -5.86
C ARG A 5 -16.83 -11.88 -6.65
N TYR A 6 -16.02 -12.92 -6.67
CA TYR A 6 -14.85 -12.98 -7.55
C TYR A 6 -15.29 -12.76 -9.01
N PRO A 7 -14.56 -11.97 -9.80
CA PRO A 7 -14.81 -11.89 -11.24
C PRO A 7 -14.67 -13.29 -11.85
N ALA A 8 -15.58 -13.63 -12.75
CA ALA A 8 -15.59 -14.94 -13.40
C ALA A 8 -14.22 -15.20 -14.05
N PRO A 9 -13.61 -16.38 -13.86
CA PRO A 9 -12.31 -16.69 -14.40
C PRO A 9 -12.34 -16.60 -15.94
N VAL A 10 -11.37 -15.89 -16.50
CA VAL A 10 -11.15 -15.83 -17.94
C VAL A 10 -10.60 -17.19 -18.36
N VAL A 11 -11.48 -18.05 -18.84
CA VAL A 11 -11.15 -19.37 -19.35
C VAL A 11 -10.71 -19.23 -20.81
N GLU A 12 -9.40 -19.27 -21.05
CA GLU A 12 -8.84 -19.47 -22.39
C GLU A 12 -9.06 -20.94 -22.80
N TYR A 13 -9.90 -21.15 -23.80
CA TYR A 13 -10.16 -22.48 -24.36
C TYR A 13 -9.16 -22.76 -25.49
N ARG A 14 -8.40 -23.85 -25.37
CA ARG A 14 -7.61 -24.42 -26.47
C ARG A 14 -8.55 -25.23 -27.35
N GLU A 15 -8.62 -24.89 -28.64
CA GLU A 15 -9.45 -25.57 -29.63
C GLU A 15 -8.85 -26.94 -29.98
N GLU A 16 -9.42 -28.00 -29.42
CA GLU A 16 -9.14 -29.38 -29.84
C GLU A 16 -10.26 -29.82 -30.80
N GLU A 17 -9.93 -29.93 -32.09
CA GLU A 17 -10.85 -30.39 -33.13
C GLU A 17 -11.09 -31.91 -33.02
N GLY A 18 -12.33 -32.29 -32.72
CA GLY A 18 -12.77 -33.69 -32.73
C GLY A 18 -14.24 -33.83 -33.12
N LYS A 19 -14.49 -34.36 -34.32
CA LYS A 19 -15.83 -34.63 -34.88
C LYS A 19 -16.51 -35.81 -34.19
N GLU A 20 -17.71 -35.61 -33.65
CA GLU A 20 -18.78 -36.62 -33.72
C GLU A 20 -20.20 -36.02 -33.67
N LYS A 21 -21.05 -36.45 -34.60
CA LYS A 21 -22.39 -35.91 -34.85
C LYS A 21 -23.46 -36.74 -34.13
N ARG A 22 -24.38 -36.11 -33.38
CA ARG A 22 -25.86 -36.22 -33.56
C ARG A 22 -26.70 -35.51 -32.48
N CYS A 23 -27.66 -34.71 -32.98
CA CYS A 23 -28.96 -34.31 -32.42
C CYS A 23 -29.15 -34.13 -30.89
N ILE A 24 -28.46 -33.15 -30.29
CA ILE A 24 -28.93 -32.46 -29.05
C ILE A 24 -28.82 -30.94 -29.25
N THR A 25 -29.06 -30.48 -30.48
CA THR A 25 -28.86 -29.07 -30.84
C THR A 25 -30.04 -28.20 -30.40
N SER A 26 -31.27 -28.70 -30.43
CA SER A 26 -32.46 -27.90 -30.10
C SER A 26 -32.58 -27.58 -28.59
N GLY A 27 -32.37 -28.57 -27.71
CA GLY A 27 -32.47 -28.38 -26.25
C GLY A 27 -31.33 -27.55 -25.67
N ARG A 28 -30.09 -27.78 -26.12
CA ARG A 28 -28.92 -27.03 -25.66
C ARG A 28 -28.98 -25.56 -26.09
N ASN A 29 -29.43 -25.30 -27.32
CA ASN A 29 -29.64 -23.93 -27.81
C ASN A 29 -30.75 -23.21 -27.04
N ARG A 30 -31.84 -23.90 -26.69
CA ARG A 30 -32.92 -23.33 -25.87
C ARG A 30 -32.47 -23.02 -24.44
N VAL A 31 -31.64 -23.88 -23.84
CA VAL A 31 -31.06 -23.63 -22.50
C VAL A 31 -30.09 -22.45 -22.54
N LEU A 32 -29.24 -22.35 -23.57
CA LEU A 32 -28.35 -21.20 -23.77
C LEU A 32 -29.12 -19.89 -23.97
N GLU A 33 -30.22 -19.92 -24.75
CA GLU A 33 -31.08 -18.75 -24.96
C GLU A 33 -31.78 -18.31 -23.67
N LEU A 34 -32.21 -19.26 -22.83
CA LEU A 34 -32.79 -18.96 -21.52
C LEU A 34 -31.75 -18.37 -20.56
N LEU A 35 -30.50 -18.83 -20.61
CA LEU A 35 -29.40 -18.27 -19.82
C LEU A 35 -28.97 -16.87 -20.29
N ALA A 36 -29.12 -16.57 -21.59
CA ALA A 36 -28.79 -15.27 -22.17
C ALA A 36 -29.87 -14.19 -21.95
N LYS A 37 -31.09 -14.57 -21.54
CA LYS A 37 -32.17 -13.62 -21.26
C LYS A 37 -31.87 -12.85 -19.98
N ARG A 38 -31.64 -11.54 -20.11
CA ARG A 38 -31.52 -10.60 -18.99
C ARG A 38 -32.87 -9.96 -18.64
N SER A 39 -32.99 -9.48 -17.41
CA SER A 39 -34.14 -8.71 -16.93
C SER A 39 -34.25 -7.37 -17.66
N ARG A 40 -35.47 -6.82 -17.74
CA ARG A 40 -35.76 -5.49 -18.33
C ARG A 40 -34.96 -4.34 -17.68
N HIS A 41 -34.65 -4.45 -16.39
CA HIS A 41 -33.87 -3.46 -15.63
C HIS A 41 -32.44 -3.93 -15.33
N SER A 42 -31.91 -4.85 -16.14
CA SER A 42 -30.52 -5.33 -15.95
C SER A 42 -29.51 -4.19 -16.03
N ASN A 43 -29.68 -3.26 -16.96
CA ASN A 43 -28.81 -2.10 -17.11
C ASN A 43 -28.81 -1.20 -15.87
N GLU A 44 -29.98 -0.91 -15.28
CA GLU A 44 -30.08 -0.08 -14.07
C GLU A 44 -29.40 -0.74 -12.87
N ALA A 45 -29.52 -2.08 -12.75
CA ALA A 45 -28.84 -2.83 -11.70
C ALA A 45 -27.31 -2.83 -11.91
N ASP A 46 -26.85 -3.01 -13.15
CA ASP A 46 -25.44 -2.97 -13.52
C ASP A 46 -24.85 -1.56 -13.28
N GLU A 47 -25.59 -0.49 -13.58
CA GLU A 47 -25.19 0.90 -13.33
C GLU A 47 -24.99 1.16 -11.83
N MET A 48 -25.93 0.75 -10.99
CA MET A 48 -25.81 0.88 -9.53
C MET A 48 -24.60 0.09 -9.00
N GLU A 49 -24.38 -1.14 -9.48
CA GLU A 49 -23.20 -1.93 -9.09
C GLU A 49 -21.90 -1.26 -9.55
N ASN A 50 -21.88 -0.69 -10.76
CA ASN A 50 -20.73 0.02 -11.31
C ASN A 50 -20.42 1.29 -10.51
N GLU A 51 -21.44 2.06 -10.10
CA GLU A 51 -21.26 3.24 -9.25
C GLU A 51 -20.59 2.88 -7.93
N LEU A 52 -21.09 1.83 -7.25
CA LEU A 52 -20.49 1.34 -6.00
C LEU A 52 -19.04 0.87 -6.19
N HIS A 53 -18.75 0.17 -7.29
CA HIS A 53 -17.40 -0.23 -7.63
C HIS A 53 -16.49 0.98 -7.89
N MET A 54 -16.96 1.97 -8.65
CA MET A 54 -16.19 3.17 -8.96
C MET A 54 -15.89 3.98 -7.69
N ASP A 55 -16.84 4.12 -6.77
CA ASP A 55 -16.60 4.79 -5.49
C ASP A 55 -15.54 4.08 -4.64
N HIS A 56 -15.59 2.76 -4.61
CA HIS A 56 -14.57 1.96 -3.94
C HIS A 56 -13.18 2.14 -4.58
N LEU A 57 -13.09 2.06 -5.91
CA LEU A 57 -11.83 2.27 -6.65
C LEU A 57 -11.28 3.68 -6.45
N ASN A 58 -12.12 4.71 -6.50
CA ASN A 58 -11.75 6.10 -6.22
C ASN A 58 -11.16 6.27 -4.81
N SER A 59 -11.70 5.56 -3.82
CA SER A 59 -11.17 5.59 -2.46
C SER A 59 -9.77 4.95 -2.36
N LEU A 60 -9.53 3.89 -3.13
CA LEU A 60 -8.25 3.20 -3.19
C LEU A 60 -7.20 4.04 -3.94
N GLU A 61 -7.56 4.63 -5.07
CA GLU A 61 -6.69 5.49 -5.87
C GLU A 61 -6.21 6.70 -5.06
N LYS A 62 -7.10 7.35 -4.31
CA LYS A 62 -6.74 8.45 -3.40
C LYS A 62 -5.71 8.02 -2.35
N ARG A 63 -5.84 6.79 -1.83
CA ARG A 63 -4.89 6.25 -0.85
C ARG A 63 -3.54 5.93 -1.50
N GLU A 64 -3.55 5.31 -2.66
CA GLU A 64 -2.35 4.98 -3.43
C GLU A 64 -1.56 6.23 -3.86
N ALA A 65 -2.25 7.29 -4.27
CA ALA A 65 -1.62 8.57 -4.61
C ALA A 65 -0.82 9.14 -3.42
N LEU A 66 -1.36 9.07 -2.21
CA LEU A 66 -0.67 9.51 -1.00
C LEU A 66 0.52 8.59 -0.65
N GLU A 67 0.37 7.28 -0.78
CA GLU A 67 1.43 6.30 -0.53
C GLU A 67 2.60 6.48 -1.51
N THR A 68 2.32 6.76 -2.78
CA THR A 68 3.32 7.01 -3.83
C THR A 68 4.11 8.29 -3.56
N VAL A 69 3.42 9.38 -3.17
CA VAL A 69 4.08 10.63 -2.76
C VAL A 69 4.94 10.40 -1.51
N ALA A 70 4.44 9.70 -0.51
CA ALA A 70 5.20 9.43 0.72
C ALA A 70 6.43 8.54 0.49
N THR A 71 6.35 7.63 -0.46
CA THR A 71 7.45 6.75 -0.82
C THR A 71 8.53 7.49 -1.62
N SER A 72 8.14 8.36 -2.55
CA SER A 72 9.09 9.15 -3.35
C SER A 72 9.71 10.31 -2.58
N CYS A 73 9.03 10.87 -1.57
CA CYS A 73 9.53 12.01 -0.81
C CYS A 73 10.69 11.66 0.13
N MET A 74 11.90 12.11 -0.25
CA MET A 74 13.12 12.00 0.57
C MET A 74 13.21 13.06 1.68
N GLN A 75 12.59 14.22 1.48
CA GLN A 75 12.64 15.34 2.41
C GLN A 75 11.34 16.14 2.34
N LEU A 76 10.91 16.69 3.48
CA LEU A 76 9.79 17.61 3.55
C LEU A 76 10.33 19.03 3.72
N ASN A 77 10.13 19.86 2.71
CA ASN A 77 10.55 21.25 2.73
C ASN A 77 9.54 22.10 3.55
N GLU A 78 10.01 23.24 4.03
CA GLU A 78 9.15 24.29 4.61
C GLU A 78 8.29 23.85 5.81
N VAL A 79 8.83 23.00 6.67
CA VAL A 79 8.13 22.63 7.92
C VAL A 79 8.39 23.72 8.96
N LYS A 80 7.31 24.30 9.50
CA LYS A 80 7.39 25.22 10.64
C LYS A 80 7.95 24.49 11.87
N VAL A 81 9.09 24.94 12.36
CA VAL A 81 9.81 24.39 13.50
C VAL A 81 10.13 25.47 14.52
N PHE A 82 10.45 25.01 15.72
CA PHE A 82 10.83 25.82 16.86
C PHE A 82 12.24 25.43 17.31
N SER A 83 13.12 26.42 17.41
CA SER A 83 14.46 26.27 17.98
C SER A 83 14.60 27.04 19.28
N CYS A 84 14.94 26.33 20.36
CA CYS A 84 15.19 26.95 21.65
C CYS A 84 16.57 27.61 21.68
N VAL A 85 16.67 28.86 22.14
CA VAL A 85 17.95 29.60 22.21
C VAL A 85 18.87 29.02 23.28
N VAL A 86 18.31 28.66 24.44
CA VAL A 86 19.06 28.12 25.59
C VAL A 86 19.54 26.69 25.32
N CYS A 87 18.61 25.78 25.00
CA CYS A 87 18.92 24.35 24.84
C CYS A 87 19.43 23.96 23.43
N LYS A 88 19.34 24.86 22.44
CA LYS A 88 19.78 24.65 21.06
C LYS A 88 19.20 23.41 20.36
N TYR A 89 18.03 22.93 20.78
CA TYR A 89 17.31 21.87 20.04
C TYR A 89 16.33 22.47 19.04
N THR A 90 16.04 21.71 17.98
CA THR A 90 15.05 22.06 16.95
C THR A 90 13.97 20.97 16.88
N SER A 91 12.70 21.36 17.01
CA SER A 91 11.56 20.44 16.99
C SER A 91 10.32 21.08 16.37
N ARG A 92 9.38 20.26 15.88
CA ARG A 92 8.06 20.73 15.40
C ARG A 92 7.20 21.32 16.51
N LYS A 93 7.36 20.83 17.75
CA LYS A 93 6.65 21.30 18.93
C LYS A 93 7.66 21.74 19.98
N ARG A 94 7.34 22.80 20.72
CA ARG A 94 8.13 23.22 21.87
C ARG A 94 8.11 22.12 22.93
N SER A 95 9.25 21.81 23.53
CA SER A 95 9.32 20.82 24.61
C SER A 95 8.60 21.36 25.85
N GLN A 96 7.91 20.47 26.57
CA GLN A 96 7.19 20.86 27.79
C GLN A 96 8.14 21.38 28.88
N LEU A 97 9.36 20.84 28.93
CA LEU A 97 10.41 21.29 29.86
C LEU A 97 10.83 22.75 29.58
N CYS A 98 11.03 23.10 28.31
CA CYS A 98 11.41 24.46 27.96
C CYS A 98 10.29 25.47 28.17
N ILE A 99 9.02 25.04 28.05
CA ILE A 99 7.88 25.88 28.42
C ILE A 99 7.87 26.13 29.94
N LYS A 100 8.03 25.07 30.75
CA LYS A 100 8.07 25.18 32.22
C LYS A 100 9.22 26.05 32.73
N GLN A 101 10.38 25.98 32.07
CA GLN A 101 11.57 26.77 32.41
C GLN A 101 11.56 28.17 31.78
N GLY A 102 10.56 28.50 30.94
CA GLY A 102 10.43 29.82 30.34
C GLY A 102 11.51 30.15 29.29
N HIS A 103 12.02 29.16 28.55
CA HIS A 103 13.07 29.41 27.56
C HIS A 103 12.55 30.11 26.30
N THR A 104 13.31 31.11 25.85
CA THR A 104 13.06 31.80 24.57
C THR A 104 13.25 30.85 23.38
N THR A 105 12.26 30.82 22.49
CA THR A 105 12.21 29.90 21.35
C THR A 105 11.85 30.64 20.07
N ASN A 106 12.66 30.48 19.02
CA ASN A 106 12.45 31.09 17.71
C ASN A 106 11.68 30.14 16.78
N SER A 107 10.74 30.66 15.99
CA SER A 107 10.06 29.90 14.94
C SER A 107 10.67 30.19 13.57
N HIS A 108 10.98 29.15 12.81
CA HIS A 108 11.47 29.27 11.44
C HIS A 108 11.01 28.08 10.60
N TYR A 109 11.23 28.13 9.29
CA TYR A 109 10.97 27.01 8.39
C TYR A 109 12.25 26.20 8.16
N ALA A 110 12.14 24.88 8.23
CA ALA A 110 13.27 23.97 8.03
C ALA A 110 12.87 22.74 7.21
N THR A 111 13.86 22.15 6.55
CA THR A 111 13.68 20.89 5.83
C THR A 111 13.78 19.71 6.80
N LYS A 112 12.74 18.89 6.88
CA LYS A 112 12.73 17.63 7.63
C LYS A 112 13.26 16.52 6.74
N ARG A 113 14.29 15.81 7.20
CA ARG A 113 14.92 14.69 6.50
C ARG A 113 14.66 13.39 7.25
N PHE A 114 14.63 12.26 6.52
CA PHE A 114 14.40 10.93 7.07
C PHE A 114 15.64 10.06 6.97
N PHE A 115 15.89 9.29 8.02
CA PHE A 115 17.06 8.42 8.14
C PHE A 115 16.67 7.04 8.67
N SER A 116 17.36 6.01 8.23
CA SER A 116 17.32 4.67 8.79
C SER A 116 18.69 4.31 9.36
N CYS A 117 18.71 3.56 10.46
CA CYS A 117 19.94 2.96 10.94
C CYS A 117 20.26 1.71 10.11
N LYS A 118 21.49 1.57 9.64
CA LYS A 118 21.90 0.41 8.81
C LYS A 118 21.87 -0.91 9.57
N GLU A 119 22.21 -0.90 10.86
CA GLU A 119 22.33 -2.13 11.67
C GLU A 119 20.99 -2.69 12.17
N CYS A 120 19.98 -1.83 12.41
CA CYS A 120 18.74 -2.24 13.08
C CYS A 120 17.47 -1.74 12.40
N SER A 121 17.61 -1.05 11.26
CA SER A 121 16.53 -0.45 10.47
C SER A 121 15.62 0.51 11.24
N TYR A 122 16.07 0.99 12.41
CA TYR A 122 15.34 2.01 13.18
C TYR A 122 15.28 3.32 12.39
N LYS A 123 14.07 3.85 12.20
CA LYS A 123 13.86 5.10 11.45
C LYS A 123 13.87 6.30 12.40
N SER A 124 14.54 7.36 12.00
CA SER A 124 14.57 8.64 12.72
C SER A 124 14.44 9.79 11.73
N SER A 125 14.02 10.96 12.22
CA SER A 125 13.95 12.17 11.40
C SER A 125 14.69 13.30 12.08
N SER A 126 15.42 14.09 11.30
CA SER A 126 16.14 15.26 11.79
C SER A 126 15.93 16.47 10.88
N TYR A 127 16.14 17.65 11.44
CA TYR A 127 16.12 18.93 10.70
C TYR A 127 17.53 19.35 10.25
N SER A 128 18.55 18.82 10.91
CA SER A 128 19.96 18.91 10.51
C SER A 128 20.27 18.03 9.29
N LEU A 129 21.46 18.21 8.72
CA LEU A 129 21.93 17.40 7.58
C LEU A 129 22.13 15.92 7.94
N LEU A 130 22.52 15.65 9.19
CA LEU A 130 22.66 14.32 9.79
C LEU A 130 22.11 14.34 11.24
N PRO A 131 21.51 13.26 11.76
CA PRO A 131 21.12 13.18 13.16
C PRO A 131 22.34 13.32 14.09
N THR A 132 22.23 14.18 15.11
CA THR A 132 23.28 14.34 16.13
C THR A 132 23.23 13.26 17.20
N HIS A 133 22.09 12.58 17.33
CA HIS A 133 21.89 11.51 18.31
C HIS A 133 22.25 10.14 17.75
N ARG A 134 22.73 9.26 18.64
CA ARG A 134 22.95 7.84 18.36
C ARG A 134 21.62 7.10 18.20
N CYS A 135 21.66 5.97 17.48
CA CYS A 135 20.49 5.11 17.37
C CYS A 135 20.01 4.65 18.76
N GLN A 136 18.71 4.78 19.04
CA GLN A 136 18.13 4.43 20.34
C GLN A 136 18.16 2.91 20.62
N ARG A 137 18.21 2.07 19.58
CA ARG A 137 18.17 0.61 19.70
C ARG A 137 19.56 -0.01 19.78
N CYS A 138 20.44 0.28 18.82
CA CYS A 138 21.78 -0.31 18.73
C CYS A 138 22.92 0.62 19.15
N LYS A 139 22.65 1.90 19.44
CA LYS A 139 23.66 2.93 19.82
C LYS A 139 24.74 3.21 18.78
N CYS A 140 24.64 2.66 17.58
CA CYS A 140 25.51 2.99 16.44
C CYS A 140 25.18 4.38 15.86
N GLU A 141 26.16 4.99 15.18
CA GLU A 141 26.06 6.29 14.52
C GLU A 141 25.89 6.17 12.99
N ASN A 142 25.73 4.95 12.48
CA ASN A 142 25.62 4.67 11.05
C ASN A 142 24.19 4.89 10.54
N TRP A 143 23.95 6.09 9.99
CA TRP A 143 22.67 6.51 9.42
C TRP A 143 22.70 6.56 7.90
N GLU A 144 21.62 6.11 7.27
CA GLU A 144 21.38 6.17 5.83
C GLU A 144 20.17 7.07 5.55
N ARG A 145 20.23 7.86 4.48
CA ARG A 145 19.09 8.68 4.05
C ARG A 145 18.06 7.79 3.35
N VAL A 146 16.80 7.94 3.74
CA VAL A 146 15.68 7.14 3.20
C VAL A 146 14.48 8.02 2.86
N SER A 147 13.50 7.44 2.16
CA SER A 147 12.18 8.01 1.97
C SER A 147 11.40 8.17 3.29
N MET A 148 10.34 8.97 3.26
CA MET A 148 9.43 9.15 4.39
C MET A 148 8.75 7.83 4.80
N ILE A 149 8.29 7.05 3.82
CA ILE A 149 7.71 5.71 4.02
C ILE A 149 8.47 4.71 3.14
N GLN A 150 8.71 3.52 3.68
CA GLN A 150 9.25 2.42 2.90
C GLN A 150 8.10 1.61 2.33
N GLU A 151 8.21 1.27 1.04
CA GLU A 151 7.20 0.48 0.34
C GLU A 151 6.94 -0.83 1.08
N LYS A 152 5.66 -1.12 1.32
CA LYS A 152 5.24 -2.43 1.80
C LYS A 152 5.26 -3.37 0.60
N LYS A 153 6.29 -4.21 0.53
CA LYS A 153 6.29 -5.34 -0.39
C LYS A 153 5.29 -6.36 0.12
N VAL A 154 4.11 -6.41 -0.51
CA VAL A 154 3.13 -7.47 -0.29
C VAL A 154 3.54 -8.62 -1.20
N VAL A 155 3.85 -9.77 -0.62
CA VAL A 155 4.10 -10.99 -1.39
C VAL A 155 2.75 -11.44 -1.93
N LEU A 156 2.60 -11.44 -3.26
CA LEU A 156 1.37 -11.91 -3.90
C LEU A 156 1.31 -13.45 -3.81
N ASP A 157 0.10 -14.01 -3.81
CA ASP A 157 -0.07 -15.48 -3.76
C ASP A 157 0.60 -16.19 -4.95
N THR A 158 0.71 -15.50 -6.09
CA THR A 158 1.44 -15.97 -7.28
C THR A 158 2.95 -16.06 -7.05
N GLU A 159 3.53 -15.20 -6.22
CA GLU A 159 4.96 -15.21 -5.87
C GLU A 159 5.28 -16.28 -4.82
N LYS A 160 4.26 -16.77 -4.11
CA LYS A 160 4.35 -17.85 -3.13
C LYS A 160 4.14 -19.24 -3.74
N LEU A 161 4.21 -19.36 -5.07
CA LEU A 161 4.09 -20.65 -5.75
C LEU A 161 5.43 -21.39 -5.70
N GLU A 162 5.43 -22.54 -5.04
CA GLU A 162 6.57 -23.46 -5.05
C GLU A 162 6.58 -24.21 -6.39
N VAL A 163 7.61 -23.99 -7.22
CA VAL A 163 7.74 -24.61 -8.56
C VAL A 163 7.65 -26.15 -8.52
N ARG A 164 8.01 -26.77 -7.38
CA ARG A 164 7.97 -28.23 -7.16
C ARG A 164 6.83 -28.70 -6.25
N GLY A 165 6.03 -27.78 -5.70
CA GLY A 165 5.02 -28.07 -4.66
C GLY A 165 5.61 -28.41 -3.29
N GLU A 166 4.73 -28.63 -2.31
CA GLU A 166 5.13 -28.95 -0.93
C GLU A 166 5.80 -30.33 -0.85
N GLU A 167 7.12 -30.36 -0.65
CA GLU A 167 7.88 -31.59 -0.46
C GLU A 167 7.52 -32.26 0.87
N ARG A 168 6.69 -33.32 0.83
CA ARG A 168 6.40 -34.14 2.01
C ARG A 168 7.57 -35.06 2.31
N ARG A 169 8.05 -35.04 3.56
CA ARG A 169 9.06 -35.99 4.06
C ARG A 169 8.45 -37.38 4.11
N PHE A 170 9.09 -38.36 3.48
CA PHE A 170 8.71 -39.76 3.60
C PHE A 170 8.86 -40.17 5.07
N ILE A 171 7.77 -40.66 5.66
CA ILE A 171 7.79 -41.27 6.99
C ILE A 171 8.29 -42.71 6.81
N ASN A 172 9.34 -43.07 7.54
CA ASN A 172 9.96 -44.41 7.53
C ASN A 172 9.04 -45.48 8.12
#